data_AF-A0A4Y7TKU1-F1
#
_entry.id   AF-A0A4Y7TKU1-F1
#
_cell.length_a   1.000
_cell.length_b   1.000
_cell.length_c   1.000
_cell.angle_alpha   90.00
_cell.angle_beta   90.00
_cell.angle_gamma   90.00
#
_symmetry.space_group_name_H-M   'P 1'
#
loop_
_entity.id
_entity.type
_entity.pdbx_description
1 polymer ?
#
loop_
_entity_poly.entity_id
_entity_poly.type
_entity_poly.pdbx_seq_one_letter_code
_entity_poly.pdbx_strand_id
1 'polypeptide(L)'
;MNAYPNFNPPCLETDFTARERSHSRSNLTKAYPAQSNLIQRSRKRILETHSSVFIEAVLSPAKYALFQILGTCFLQLSPCPLAPKSYALSAKTGAFGGTIVTIFYFLLVVMRNSHLPPDPNAEKSSGSRRITQSVVILLHEMLYSVLASAVGSIAYSWSGIYRVELGIHAFAGCIGPILFLSLLSLLVGVVWCSVWSHKKFMDWYTGYL
;
A
#
# COMPACT_ATOMS: atom_id res chain seq x y z
N MET A 1 -20.50 41.00 49.97
CA MET A 1 -20.43 41.80 48.73
C MET A 1 -20.72 40.88 47.56
N ASN A 2 -21.84 41.18 46.86
CA ASN A 2 -22.28 40.80 45.51
C ASN A 2 -22.33 39.30 45.12
N ALA A 3 -23.37 38.76 44.47
CA ALA A 3 -24.73 39.15 44.15
C ALA A 3 -25.42 37.88 43.60
N TYR A 4 -26.65 37.60 44.05
CA TYR A 4 -27.64 36.69 43.42
C TYR A 4 -28.12 37.30 42.08
N PRO A 5 -28.72 36.56 41.10
CA PRO A 5 -29.96 35.77 41.26
C PRO A 5 -29.94 34.39 40.54
N ASN A 6 -30.56 33.34 41.07
CA ASN A 6 -32.00 33.07 41.23
C ASN A 6 -32.73 33.07 39.88
N PHE A 7 -33.20 31.90 39.40
CA PHE A 7 -34.54 31.72 38.80
C PHE A 7 -34.75 30.24 38.48
N ASN A 8 -35.61 29.60 39.26
CA ASN A 8 -36.24 28.31 38.98
C ASN A 8 -37.57 28.54 38.20
N PRO A 9 -38.22 27.50 37.67
CA PRO A 9 -38.97 27.49 36.41
C PRO A 9 -40.46 27.85 36.57
N PRO A 10 -41.22 27.81 35.47
CA PRO A 10 -42.62 27.41 35.53
C PRO A 10 -42.90 26.13 34.72
N CYS A 11 -43.70 25.29 35.36
CA CYS A 11 -44.36 24.13 34.83
C CYS A 11 -45.67 24.51 34.10
N LEU A 12 -46.15 23.57 33.27
CA LEU A 12 -47.54 23.35 32.82
C LEU A 12 -48.24 24.42 31.98
N GLU A 13 -48.64 24.00 30.76
CA GLU A 13 -50.06 23.97 30.40
C GLU A 13 -50.35 22.83 29.41
N THR A 14 -51.19 21.92 29.86
CA THR A 14 -51.98 20.92 29.13
C THR A 14 -53.11 21.63 28.38
N ASP A 15 -53.43 21.23 27.13
CA ASP A 15 -54.59 20.38 26.81
C ASP A 15 -55.13 20.45 25.37
N PHE A 16 -55.61 19.27 24.94
CA PHE A 16 -56.66 18.97 23.94
C PHE A 16 -56.64 19.61 22.54
N THR A 17 -56.47 18.75 21.52
CA THR A 17 -57.65 18.24 20.76
C THR A 17 -57.32 17.01 19.92
N ALA A 18 -58.16 16.00 20.08
CA ALA A 18 -58.22 14.79 19.27
C ALA A 18 -59.09 14.99 18.02
N ARG A 19 -58.56 14.64 16.84
CA ARG A 19 -59.25 14.27 15.58
C ARG A 19 -58.14 14.19 14.51
N GLU A 20 -57.83 13.10 13.83
CA GLU A 20 -58.70 12.10 13.22
C GLU A 20 -58.05 10.72 13.22
N ARG A 21 -58.93 9.73 13.32
CA ARG A 21 -58.64 8.32 13.08
C ARG A 21 -58.44 8.06 11.59
N SER A 22 -57.80 6.92 11.35
CA SER A 22 -58.05 5.99 10.24
C SER A 22 -57.61 6.39 8.83
N HIS A 23 -56.47 5.85 8.39
CA HIS A 23 -56.45 4.72 7.45
C HIS A 23 -55.01 4.22 7.20
N SER A 24 -54.90 2.98 6.73
CA SER A 24 -53.68 2.32 6.22
C SER A 24 -52.73 1.70 7.24
N ARG A 25 -53.30 0.73 7.97
CA ARG A 25 -52.62 -0.49 8.37
C ARG A 25 -52.35 -1.36 7.12
N SER A 26 -51.24 -1.13 6.42
CA SER A 26 -50.59 -2.10 5.52
C SER A 26 -49.42 -1.44 4.78
N ASN A 27 -48.19 -1.70 5.22
CA ASN A 27 -46.97 -1.82 4.39
C ASN A 27 -45.74 -2.06 5.30
N LEU A 28 -45.89 -3.00 6.24
CA LEU A 28 -44.78 -3.56 6.99
C LEU A 28 -44.36 -4.84 6.29
N THR A 29 -43.56 -4.72 5.22
CA THR A 29 -42.61 -5.74 4.73
C THR A 29 -42.13 -5.33 3.33
N LYS A 30 -40.89 -4.81 3.25
CA LYS A 30 -39.91 -4.93 2.14
C LYS A 30 -38.95 -3.74 2.15
N ALA A 31 -38.11 -3.65 3.18
CA ALA A 31 -36.97 -2.72 3.21
C ALA A 31 -35.68 -3.39 3.71
N TYR A 32 -35.56 -4.73 3.56
CA TYR A 32 -34.41 -5.50 4.05
C TYR A 32 -33.53 -6.26 3.02
N PRO A 33 -33.50 -5.95 1.70
CA PRO A 33 -32.45 -6.50 0.83
C PRO A 33 -31.27 -5.53 0.56
N ALA A 34 -31.38 -4.24 0.88
CA ALA A 34 -30.32 -3.26 0.55
C ALA A 34 -29.16 -3.24 1.56
N GLN A 35 -29.44 -3.46 2.85
CA GLN A 35 -28.45 -3.34 3.92
C GLN A 35 -27.53 -4.57 4.02
N SER A 36 -28.04 -5.78 3.70
CA SER A 36 -27.26 -7.01 3.68
C SER A 36 -26.18 -7.00 2.59
N ASN A 37 -26.50 -6.44 1.42
CA ASN A 37 -25.56 -6.27 0.31
C ASN A 37 -24.43 -5.28 0.63
N LEU A 38 -24.71 -4.22 1.40
CA LEU A 38 -23.68 -3.27 1.84
C LEU A 38 -22.75 -3.88 2.89
N ILE A 39 -23.28 -4.67 3.84
CA ILE A 39 -22.48 -5.36 4.86
C ILE A 39 -21.65 -6.49 4.25
N GLN A 40 -22.17 -7.23 3.28
CA GLN A 40 -21.39 -8.23 2.55
C GLN A 40 -20.31 -7.58 1.68
N ARG A 41 -20.60 -6.47 1.00
CA ARG A 41 -19.61 -5.74 0.21
C ARG A 41 -18.53 -5.08 1.07
N SER A 42 -18.87 -4.58 2.26
CA SER A 42 -17.87 -4.01 3.18
C SER A 42 -17.00 -5.09 3.78
N ARG A 43 -17.57 -6.24 4.21
CA ARG A 43 -16.78 -7.40 4.66
C ARG A 43 -15.86 -7.93 3.58
N LYS A 44 -16.32 -8.04 2.33
CA LYS A 44 -15.49 -8.48 1.20
C LYS A 44 -14.34 -7.51 0.92
N ARG A 45 -14.60 -6.19 0.94
CA ARG A 45 -13.54 -5.17 0.80
C ARG A 45 -12.53 -5.20 1.95
N ILE A 46 -12.99 -5.33 3.19
CA ILE A 46 -12.11 -5.47 4.36
C ILE A 46 -11.23 -6.73 4.21
N LEU A 47 -11.82 -7.87 3.82
CA LEU A 47 -11.09 -9.10 3.59
C LEU A 47 -10.06 -8.98 2.45
N GLU A 48 -10.44 -8.36 1.33
CA GLU A 48 -9.56 -8.12 0.18
C GLU A 48 -8.40 -7.17 0.55
N THR A 49 -8.68 -6.07 1.26
CA THR A 49 -7.65 -5.11 1.71
C THR A 49 -6.71 -5.71 2.75
N HIS A 50 -7.19 -6.54 3.68
CA HIS A 50 -6.30 -7.23 4.62
C HIS A 50 -5.46 -8.32 3.94
N SER A 51 -6.02 -9.00 2.93
CA SER A 51 -5.29 -10.03 2.18
C SER A 51 -4.14 -9.44 1.35
N SER A 52 -4.35 -8.29 0.70
CA SER A 52 -3.30 -7.65 -0.11
C SER A 52 -2.16 -7.13 0.75
N VAL A 53 -2.45 -6.48 1.88
CA VAL A 53 -1.45 -5.98 2.82
C VAL A 53 -0.66 -7.13 3.45
N PHE A 54 -1.32 -8.24 3.75
CA PHE A 54 -0.64 -9.42 4.29
C PHE A 54 0.29 -10.06 3.26
N ILE A 55 -0.16 -10.25 2.02
CA ILE A 55 0.67 -10.79 0.94
C ILE A 55 1.86 -9.87 0.67
N GLU A 56 1.65 -8.56 0.66
CA GLU A 56 2.72 -7.57 0.49
C GLU A 56 3.74 -7.65 1.62
N ALA A 57 3.30 -7.79 2.87
CA ALA A 57 4.19 -7.97 4.02
C ALA A 57 4.93 -9.31 4.00
N VAL A 58 4.33 -10.39 3.48
CA VAL A 58 5.04 -11.69 3.37
C VAL A 58 6.10 -11.63 2.26
N LEU A 59 5.83 -10.91 1.18
CA LEU A 59 6.73 -10.79 0.03
C LEU A 59 7.78 -9.68 0.16
N SER A 60 7.63 -8.78 1.12
CA SER A 60 8.52 -7.63 1.27
C SER A 60 9.99 -8.00 1.51
N PRO A 61 10.39 -9.05 2.28
CA PRO A 61 11.81 -9.41 2.39
C PRO A 61 12.40 -9.82 1.04
N ALA A 62 11.65 -10.56 0.24
CA ALA A 62 12.06 -10.95 -1.11
C ALA A 62 12.12 -9.73 -2.05
N LYS A 63 11.15 -8.80 -1.94
CA LYS A 63 11.12 -7.53 -2.68
C LYS A 63 12.39 -6.71 -2.43
N TYR A 64 12.73 -6.48 -1.16
CA TYR A 64 13.90 -5.68 -0.78
C TYR A 64 15.23 -6.40 -1.09
N ALA A 65 15.27 -7.74 -1.01
CA ALA A 65 16.42 -8.50 -1.48
C ALA A 65 16.66 -8.30 -2.99
N LEU A 66 15.58 -8.36 -3.79
CA LEU A 66 15.64 -8.16 -5.24
C LEU A 66 16.08 -6.73 -5.60
N PHE A 67 15.54 -5.72 -4.91
CA PHE A 67 15.98 -4.32 -5.09
C PHE A 67 17.47 -4.16 -4.79
N GLN A 68 17.95 -4.77 -3.69
CA GLN A 68 19.35 -4.71 -3.32
C GLN A 68 20.25 -5.38 -4.37
N ILE A 69 19.85 -6.55 -4.89
CA ILE A 69 20.59 -7.26 -5.95
C ILE A 69 20.67 -6.40 -7.21
N LEU A 70 19.54 -5.83 -7.66
CA LEU A 70 19.50 -5.00 -8.86
C LEU A 70 20.39 -3.76 -8.72
N GLY A 71 20.31 -3.06 -7.58
CA GLY A 71 21.18 -1.94 -7.29
C GLY A 71 22.65 -2.34 -7.28
N THR A 72 22.98 -3.48 -6.68
CA THR A 72 24.36 -4.02 -6.64
C THR A 72 24.85 -4.35 -8.04
N CYS A 73 24.01 -4.98 -8.87
CA CYS A 73 24.32 -5.31 -10.27
C CYS A 73 24.65 -4.04 -11.07
N PHE A 74 23.84 -2.99 -10.94
CA PHE A 74 24.10 -1.71 -11.59
C PHE A 74 25.41 -1.07 -11.14
N LEU A 75 25.73 -1.12 -9.85
CA LEU A 75 27.00 -0.60 -9.33
C LEU A 75 28.22 -1.39 -9.79
N GLN A 76 28.08 -2.69 -10.03
CA GLN A 76 29.16 -3.51 -10.62
C GLN A 76 29.34 -3.28 -12.11
N LEU A 77 28.27 -2.95 -12.85
CA LEU A 77 28.34 -2.57 -14.26
C LEU A 77 28.98 -1.19 -14.46
N SER A 78 28.86 -0.31 -13.46
CA SER A 78 29.62 0.94 -13.39
C SER A 78 31.06 0.64 -12.91
N PRO A 79 32.10 1.36 -13.38
CA PRO A 79 33.47 1.21 -12.90
C PRO A 79 33.63 1.81 -11.48
N CYS A 80 32.87 1.30 -10.50
CA CYS A 80 32.91 1.74 -9.11
C CYS A 80 33.81 0.79 -8.30
N PRO A 81 35.00 1.23 -7.84
CA PRO A 81 35.95 0.36 -7.15
C PRO A 81 35.46 -0.14 -5.78
N LEU A 82 34.40 0.48 -5.23
CA LEU A 82 33.78 0.07 -3.97
C LEU A 82 32.49 -0.75 -4.13
N ALA A 83 32.16 -1.22 -5.34
CA ALA A 83 30.97 -2.03 -5.56
C ALA A 83 31.01 -3.33 -4.71
N PRO A 84 29.87 -3.76 -4.13
CA PRO A 84 29.83 -4.99 -3.33
C PRO A 84 30.20 -6.17 -4.22
N LYS A 85 31.21 -6.95 -3.84
CA LYS A 85 31.71 -8.07 -4.67
C LYS A 85 30.78 -9.29 -4.69
N SER A 86 29.87 -9.40 -3.71
CA SER A 86 29.02 -10.59 -3.53
C SER A 86 27.53 -10.26 -3.60
N TYR A 87 26.87 -10.75 -4.65
CA TYR A 87 25.41 -10.68 -4.79
C TYR A 87 24.68 -11.40 -3.66
N ALA A 88 25.24 -12.51 -3.16
CA ALA A 88 24.64 -13.27 -2.07
C ALA A 88 24.63 -12.47 -0.76
N LEU A 89 25.70 -11.70 -0.49
CA LEU A 89 25.76 -10.82 0.67
C LEU A 89 24.74 -9.68 0.52
N SER A 90 24.67 -9.04 -0.65
CA SER A 90 23.66 -8.01 -0.95
C SER A 90 22.24 -8.52 -0.76
N ALA A 91 21.92 -9.70 -1.29
CA ALA A 91 20.61 -10.34 -1.13
C ALA A 91 20.28 -10.57 0.35
N LYS A 92 21.23 -11.08 1.13
CA LYS A 92 21.08 -11.30 2.57
C LYS A 92 20.87 -10.02 3.35
N THR A 93 21.63 -8.96 3.06
CA THR A 93 21.45 -7.64 3.68
C THR A 93 20.06 -7.06 3.38
N GLY A 94 19.62 -7.13 2.12
CA GLY A 94 18.30 -6.66 1.70
C GLY A 94 17.16 -7.47 2.31
N ALA A 95 17.27 -8.80 2.33
CA ALA A 95 16.27 -9.68 2.92
C ALA A 95 16.14 -9.46 4.43
N PHE A 96 17.25 -9.43 5.16
CA PHE A 96 17.24 -9.27 6.61
C PHE A 96 16.70 -7.90 7.02
N GLY A 97 17.20 -6.84 6.37
CA GLY A 97 16.70 -5.49 6.58
C GLY A 97 15.22 -5.34 6.22
N GLY A 98 14.80 -5.96 5.12
CA GLY A 98 13.42 -6.02 4.69
C GLY A 98 12.51 -6.69 5.72
N THR A 99 12.93 -7.81 6.31
CA THR A 99 12.20 -8.49 7.39
C THR A 99 12.00 -7.56 8.59
N ILE A 100 13.05 -6.85 9.02
CA ILE A 100 12.94 -5.93 10.17
C ILE A 100 11.95 -4.80 9.87
N VAL A 101 12.10 -4.12 8.72
CA VAL A 101 11.18 -3.04 8.30
C VAL A 101 9.74 -3.54 8.22
N THR A 102 9.54 -4.76 7.75
CA THR A 102 8.22 -5.39 7.64
C THR A 102 7.60 -5.66 9.00
N ILE A 103 8.37 -6.15 9.97
CA ILE A 103 7.89 -6.36 11.34
C ILE A 103 7.42 -5.02 11.92
N PHE A 104 8.22 -3.95 11.78
CA PHE A 104 7.81 -2.62 12.21
C PHE A 104 6.55 -2.12 11.51
N TYR A 105 6.46 -2.29 10.20
CA TYR A 105 5.27 -1.94 9.44
C TYR A 105 4.03 -2.70 9.94
N PHE A 106 4.15 -4.01 10.17
CA PHE A 106 3.07 -4.84 10.67
C PHE A 106 2.63 -4.41 12.06
N LEU A 107 3.57 -4.11 12.96
CA LEU A 107 3.28 -3.59 14.30
C LEU A 107 2.52 -2.26 14.23
N LEU A 108 2.97 -1.33 13.38
CA LEU A 108 2.29 -0.04 13.18
C LEU A 108 0.88 -0.21 12.62
N VAL A 109 0.69 -1.14 11.68
CA VAL A 109 -0.63 -1.46 11.10
C VAL A 109 -1.56 -2.05 12.16
N VAL A 110 -1.08 -2.99 12.97
CA VAL A 110 -1.86 -3.60 14.06
C VAL A 110 -2.25 -2.55 15.10
N MET A 111 -1.31 -1.69 15.52
CA MET A 111 -1.57 -0.62 16.49
C MET A 111 -2.51 0.48 15.96
N ARG A 112 -2.49 0.75 14.65
CA ARG A 112 -3.38 1.73 14.03
C ARG A 112 -4.81 1.20 13.88
N ASN A 113 -4.95 -0.07 13.52
CA ASN A 113 -6.25 -0.71 13.33
C ASN A 113 -7.04 -0.87 14.64
N SER A 114 -6.40 -0.76 15.81
CA SER A 114 -7.10 -0.72 17.09
C SER A 114 -7.70 0.65 17.44
N HIS A 115 -7.35 1.73 16.72
CA HIS A 115 -7.70 3.09 17.13
C HIS A 115 -8.49 3.94 16.12
N LEU A 116 -8.59 3.59 14.83
CA LEU A 116 -9.25 4.44 13.85
C LEU A 116 -10.28 3.69 12.97
N PRO A 117 -11.54 4.16 12.86
CA PRO A 117 -12.44 3.68 11.84
C PRO A 117 -11.94 4.10 10.44
N PRO A 118 -12.14 3.25 9.40
CA PRO A 118 -11.68 3.54 8.05
C PRO A 118 -12.42 4.76 7.49
N ASP A 119 -11.65 5.77 7.05
CA ASP A 119 -12.16 7.03 6.53
C ASP A 119 -12.69 6.83 5.08
N PRO A 120 -14.01 6.93 4.83
CA PRO A 120 -14.61 6.59 3.54
C PRO A 120 -14.34 7.61 2.43
N ASN A 121 -13.63 8.70 2.72
CA ASN A 121 -13.40 9.80 1.78
C ASN A 121 -12.12 9.68 0.93
N ALA A 122 -11.32 8.62 1.11
CA ALA A 122 -10.06 8.45 0.40
C ALA A 122 -10.19 8.04 -1.09
N GLU A 123 -11.38 7.65 -1.55
CA GLU A 123 -11.56 7.05 -2.89
C GLU A 123 -11.85 8.05 -4.05
N LYS A 124 -11.95 9.35 -3.82
CA LYS A 124 -12.26 10.31 -4.89
C LYS A 124 -11.12 11.28 -5.18
N SER A 125 -10.20 10.90 -6.06
CA SER A 125 -9.53 11.92 -6.87
C SER A 125 -9.11 11.46 -8.25
N SER A 126 -9.41 12.34 -9.21
CA SER A 126 -9.34 12.24 -10.66
C SER A 126 -7.91 12.10 -11.22
N GLY A 127 -7.83 11.61 -12.46
CA GLY A 127 -6.64 11.04 -13.13
C GLY A 127 -5.34 11.85 -13.17
N SER A 128 -5.34 13.16 -12.93
CA SER A 128 -4.10 13.97 -12.85
C SER A 128 -3.33 13.74 -11.54
N ARG A 129 -4.04 13.40 -10.45
CA ARG A 129 -3.42 13.06 -9.15
C ARG A 129 -2.66 11.74 -9.17
N ARG A 130 -2.88 10.89 -10.19
CA ARG A 130 -2.30 9.54 -10.28
C ARG A 130 -0.80 9.55 -10.52
N ILE A 131 -0.29 10.50 -11.30
CA ILE A 131 1.17 10.60 -11.55
C ILE A 131 1.87 11.02 -10.26
N THR A 132 1.39 12.07 -9.60
CA THR A 132 1.93 12.52 -8.31
C THR A 132 1.84 11.42 -7.25
N GLN A 133 0.74 10.69 -7.18
CA GLN A 133 0.59 9.54 -6.28
C GLN A 133 1.58 8.41 -6.61
N SER A 134 1.80 8.11 -7.89
CA SER A 134 2.76 7.07 -8.31
C SER A 134 4.20 7.44 -7.95
N VAL A 135 4.57 8.71 -8.12
CA VAL A 135 5.89 9.22 -7.72
C VAL A 135 6.06 9.16 -6.20
N VAL A 136 5.03 9.53 -5.43
CA VAL A 136 5.05 9.45 -3.96
C VAL A 136 5.19 8.01 -3.49
N ILE A 137 4.49 7.06 -4.10
CA ILE A 137 4.63 5.62 -3.79
C ILE A 137 6.06 5.16 -4.09
N LEU A 138 6.63 5.54 -5.23
CA LEU A 138 8.01 5.21 -5.57
C LEU A 138 9.01 5.78 -4.56
N LEU A 139 8.84 7.04 -4.14
CA LEU A 139 9.68 7.66 -3.12
C LEU A 139 9.58 6.93 -1.78
N HIS A 140 8.37 6.50 -1.39
CA HIS A 140 8.19 5.65 -0.21
C HIS A 140 8.95 4.33 -0.35
N GLU A 141 8.84 3.65 -1.50
CA GLU A 141 9.55 2.40 -1.75
C GLU A 141 11.07 2.56 -1.75
N MET A 142 11.58 3.64 -2.32
CA MET A 142 13.00 4.01 -2.25
C MET A 142 13.44 4.20 -0.81
N LEU A 143 12.68 4.97 -0.03
CA LEU A 143 12.99 5.25 1.36
C LEU A 143 12.97 3.97 2.21
N TYR A 144 11.95 3.12 2.04
CA TYR A 144 11.89 1.82 2.73
C TYR A 144 13.02 0.88 2.31
N SER A 145 13.39 0.88 1.03
CA SER A 145 14.50 0.08 0.51
C SER A 145 15.85 0.55 1.06
N VAL A 146 16.06 1.87 1.15
CA VAL A 146 17.24 2.47 1.79
C VAL A 146 17.30 2.11 3.27
N LEU A 147 16.19 2.25 4.01
CA LEU A 147 16.10 1.89 5.42
C LEU A 147 16.37 0.41 5.63
N ALA A 148 15.76 -0.46 4.83
CA ALA A 148 16.02 -1.90 4.86
C ALA A 148 17.51 -2.17 4.64
N SER A 149 18.11 -1.60 3.60
CA SER A 149 19.52 -1.80 3.32
C SER A 149 20.43 -1.29 4.44
N ALA A 150 20.13 -0.12 5.03
CA ALA A 150 20.90 0.45 6.12
C ALA A 150 20.84 -0.44 7.36
N VAL A 151 19.64 -0.86 7.78
CA VAL A 151 19.42 -1.75 8.92
C VAL A 151 20.12 -3.09 8.70
N GLY A 152 19.98 -3.68 7.50
CA GLY A 152 20.66 -4.92 7.14
C GLY A 152 22.18 -4.79 7.21
N SER A 153 22.73 -3.69 6.68
CA SER A 153 24.17 -3.44 6.69
C SER A 153 24.73 -3.21 8.10
N ILE A 154 24.00 -2.49 8.97
CA ILE A 154 24.36 -2.32 10.39
C ILE A 154 24.38 -3.67 11.09
N ALA A 155 23.36 -4.50 10.91
CA ALA A 155 23.27 -5.80 11.55
C ALA A 155 24.42 -6.74 11.14
N TYR A 156 24.76 -6.78 9.85
CA TYR A 156 25.88 -7.58 9.35
C TYR A 156 27.25 -7.04 9.81
N SER A 157 27.41 -5.71 9.86
CA SER A 157 28.63 -5.07 10.37
C SER A 157 28.83 -5.34 11.87
N TRP A 158 27.75 -5.26 12.66
CA TRP A 158 27.75 -5.57 14.09
C TRP A 158 28.12 -7.04 14.37
N SER A 159 27.68 -7.96 13.52
CA SER A 159 28.02 -9.38 13.64
C SER A 159 29.53 -9.65 13.46
N GLY A 160 30.32 -8.70 12.96
CA GLY A 160 31.78 -8.81 12.84
C GLY A 160 32.28 -9.74 11.72
N ILE A 161 31.38 -10.42 11.01
CA ILE A 161 31.74 -11.44 10.00
C ILE A 161 32.16 -10.77 8.68
N TYR A 162 31.53 -9.65 8.32
CA TYR A 162 31.81 -8.93 7.07
C TYR A 162 31.76 -7.42 7.30
N ARG A 163 32.80 -6.69 6.85
CA ARG A 163 32.74 -5.23 6.76
C ARG A 163 31.88 -4.85 5.56
N VAL A 164 30.73 -4.27 5.82
CA VAL A 164 29.77 -3.81 4.81
C VAL A 164 29.82 -2.29 4.77
N GLU A 165 30.19 -1.72 3.62
CA GLU A 165 30.20 -0.27 3.44
C GLU A 165 28.76 0.26 3.36
N LEU A 166 28.33 0.93 4.42
CA LEU A 166 26.94 1.34 4.60
C LEU A 166 26.42 2.21 3.45
N GLY A 167 27.25 3.17 3.01
CA GLY A 167 26.86 4.14 1.97
C GLY A 167 26.59 3.49 0.62
N ILE A 168 27.42 2.54 0.21
CA ILE A 168 27.27 1.83 -1.07
C ILE A 168 26.05 0.92 -1.05
N HIS A 169 25.82 0.20 0.05
CA HIS A 169 24.63 -0.63 0.18
C HIS A 169 23.36 0.22 0.22
N ALA A 170 23.33 1.33 0.97
CA ALA A 170 22.19 2.25 0.98
C ALA A 170 21.89 2.82 -0.42
N PHE A 171 22.93 3.22 -1.17
CA PHE A 171 22.78 3.72 -2.53
C PHE A 171 22.26 2.65 -3.49
N ALA A 172 22.76 1.41 -3.39
CA ALA A 172 22.23 0.27 -4.13
C ALA A 172 20.74 0.03 -3.80
N GLY A 173 20.36 0.09 -2.53
CA GLY A 173 18.98 -0.03 -2.09
C GLY A 173 18.07 1.08 -2.65
N CYS A 174 18.57 2.31 -2.79
CA CYS A 174 17.84 3.43 -3.39
C CYS A 174 17.59 3.26 -4.89
N ILE A 175 18.61 2.80 -5.63
CA ILE A 175 18.53 2.63 -7.09
C ILE A 175 17.70 1.41 -7.49
N GLY A 176 17.72 0.35 -6.67
CA GLY A 176 17.01 -0.92 -6.92
C GLY A 176 15.56 -0.76 -7.42
N PRO A 177 14.69 -0.02 -6.72
CA PRO A 177 13.31 0.23 -7.14
C PRO A 177 13.18 0.89 -8.53
N ILE A 178 14.07 1.84 -8.86
CA ILE A 178 14.06 2.50 -10.20
C ILE A 178 14.35 1.46 -11.27
N LEU A 179 15.41 0.68 -11.07
CA LEU A 179 15.81 -0.36 -12.03
C LEU A 179 14.73 -1.41 -12.19
N PHE A 180 14.11 -1.83 -11.09
CA PHE A 180 13.01 -2.79 -11.11
C PHE A 180 11.84 -2.26 -11.95
N LEU A 181 11.38 -1.04 -11.70
CA LEU A 181 10.28 -0.44 -12.46
C LEU A 181 10.63 -0.24 -13.94
N SER A 182 11.87 0.14 -14.24
CA SER A 182 12.36 0.28 -15.62
C SER A 182 12.33 -1.06 -16.35
N LEU A 183 12.88 -2.12 -15.74
CA LEU A 183 12.87 -3.49 -16.28
C LEU A 183 11.44 -4.02 -16.46
N LEU A 184 10.57 -3.79 -15.47
CA LEU A 184 9.17 -4.19 -15.54
C LEU A 184 8.43 -3.49 -16.68
N SER A 185 8.66 -2.18 -16.84
CA SER A 185 8.07 -1.38 -17.93
C SER A 185 8.54 -1.87 -19.30
N LEU A 186 9.83 -2.20 -19.43
CA LEU A 186 10.39 -2.78 -20.63
C LEU A 186 9.76 -4.14 -20.95
N LEU A 187 9.62 -5.02 -19.95
CA LEU A 187 9.01 -6.33 -20.13
C LEU A 187 7.55 -6.24 -20.56
N VAL A 188 6.76 -5.36 -19.92
CA VAL A 188 5.37 -5.10 -20.32
C VAL A 188 5.30 -4.55 -21.75
N GLY A 189 6.21 -3.64 -22.10
CA GLY A 189 6.33 -3.11 -23.47
C GLY A 189 6.61 -4.20 -24.51
N VAL A 190 7.55 -5.11 -24.22
CA VAL A 190 7.89 -6.23 -25.10
C VAL A 190 6.70 -7.17 -25.30
N VAL A 191 6.02 -7.55 -24.20
CA VAL A 191 4.82 -8.40 -24.27
C VAL A 191 3.73 -7.72 -25.09
N TRP A 192 3.49 -6.44 -24.85
CA TRP A 192 2.51 -5.65 -25.59
C TRP A 192 2.82 -5.61 -27.09
N CYS A 193 4.06 -5.29 -27.46
CA CYS A 193 4.51 -5.28 -28.85
C CYS A 193 4.40 -6.66 -29.50
N SER A 194 4.71 -7.74 -28.77
CA SER A 194 4.60 -9.12 -29.26
C SER A 194 3.15 -9.48 -29.55
N VAL A 195 2.23 -9.22 -28.61
CA VAL A 195 0.79 -9.47 -28.79
C VAL A 195 0.22 -8.64 -29.93
N TRP A 196 0.60 -7.36 -30.02
CA TRP A 196 0.15 -6.48 -31.08
C TRP A 196 0.64 -6.93 -32.46
N SER A 197 1.91 -7.31 -32.55
CA SER A 197 2.52 -7.83 -33.79
C SER A 197 1.88 -9.15 -34.20
N HIS A 198 1.63 -10.05 -33.26
CA HIS A 198 0.94 -11.31 -33.51
C HIS A 198 -0.49 -11.08 -34.02
N LYS A 199 -1.24 -10.14 -33.42
CA LYS A 199 -2.57 -9.77 -33.89
C LYS A 199 -2.53 -9.22 -35.32
N LYS A 200 -1.60 -8.30 -35.62
CA LYS A 200 -1.43 -7.75 -36.96
C LYS A 200 -1.06 -8.81 -37.99
N PHE A 201 -0.21 -9.75 -37.61
CA PHE A 201 0.17 -10.89 -38.45
C PHE A 201 -1.04 -11.78 -38.76
N MET A 202 -1.85 -12.09 -37.75
CA MET A 202 -3.08 -12.88 -37.93
C MET A 202 -4.11 -12.14 -38.81
N ASP A 203 -4.34 -10.84 -38.57
CA ASP A 203 -5.25 -10.02 -39.38
C ASP A 203 -4.80 -10.01 -40.87
N TRP A 204 -3.49 -9.85 -41.11
CA TRP A 204 -2.91 -9.93 -42.45
C TRP A 204 -3.14 -11.31 -43.06
N TYR A 205 -2.82 -12.39 -42.35
CA TYR A 205 -2.99 -13.77 -42.84
C TYR A 205 -4.44 -14.09 -43.21
N THR A 206 -5.41 -13.66 -42.38
CA THR A 206 -6.84 -13.85 -42.68
C THR A 206 -7.34 -13.02 -43.86
N GLY A 207 -6.67 -11.93 -44.23
CA GLY A 207 -7.02 -11.13 -45.40
C GLY A 207 -6.56 -11.73 -46.74
N TYR A 208 -5.71 -12.76 -46.71
CA TYR A 208 -5.26 -13.49 -47.90
C TYR A 208 -6.03 -14.79 -48.15
N LEU A 209 -6.82 -15.25 -47.18
CA LEU A 209 -7.74 -16.40 -47.27
C LEU A 209 -9.13 -15.93 -47.72
#